data_AF-A0A1U8KHH2-F1
#
_entry.id   AF-A0A1U8KHH2-F1
#
_cell.length_a   1.000
_cell.length_b   1.000
_cell.length_c   1.000
_cell.angle_alpha   90.00
_cell.angle_beta   90.00
_cell.angle_gamma   90.00
#
_symmetry.space_group_name_H-M   'P 1'
#
loop_
_entity.id
_entity.type
_entity.pdbx_description
1 polymer ?
#
loop_
_entity_poly.entity_id
_entity_poly.type
_entity_poly.pdbx_seq_one_letter_code
_entity_poly.pdbx_strand_id
1 'polypeptide(L)'
;MSRFWGLGYSIATNQYKLLQSYYPTLELNYPTAEIYTIGSGTWRSIGNTPTGSVSLPFNAFLNGALHWSKSSLGGEFINSFDFDTERFGMVPPPDHFQELDKESGDTTTGVLGGCLFIIHVVISELFEIWVMKEYGVKESWTKQFVVQYLLYP
;
A
#
# COMPACT_ATOMS: atom_id res chain seq x y z
N MET A 1 10.18 3.39 13.18
CA MET A 1 9.84 4.71 12.62
C MET A 1 10.43 4.77 11.22
N SER A 2 9.62 4.65 10.16
CA SER A 2 10.13 4.51 8.79
C SER A 2 9.81 5.74 7.96
N ARG A 3 10.86 6.40 7.46
CA ARG A 3 10.77 7.33 6.32
C ARG A 3 10.47 6.51 5.06
N PHE A 4 9.60 7.00 4.20
CA PHE A 4 9.33 6.39 2.90
C PHE A 4 9.29 7.44 1.79
N TRP A 5 9.53 6.99 0.56
CA TRP A 5 9.44 7.80 -0.65
C TRP A 5 8.64 7.05 -1.71
N GLY A 6 7.65 7.72 -2.30
CA GLY A 6 6.86 7.19 -3.40
C GLY A 6 7.03 8.05 -4.64
N LEU A 7 7.30 7.43 -5.79
CA LEU A 7 7.18 8.11 -7.08
C LEU A 7 5.82 7.77 -7.68
N GLY A 8 5.13 8.78 -8.20
CA GLY A 8 3.87 8.58 -8.90
C GLY A 8 3.68 9.59 -10.02
N TYR A 9 2.63 9.38 -10.78
CA TYR A 9 2.27 10.20 -11.92
C TYR A 9 0.83 10.68 -11.76
N SER A 10 0.62 11.99 -11.84
CA SER A 10 -0.70 12.60 -11.88
C SER A 10 -1.16 12.64 -13.34
N ILE A 11 -2.23 11.90 -13.62
CA ILE A 11 -2.89 11.91 -14.93
C ILE A 11 -3.58 13.26 -15.15
N ALA A 12 -4.18 13.82 -14.09
CA ALA A 12 -4.91 15.09 -14.15
C ALA A 12 -4.01 16.27 -14.54
N THR A 13 -2.76 16.31 -14.05
CA THR A 13 -1.82 17.39 -14.37
C THR A 13 -0.74 17.00 -15.38
N ASN A 14 -0.69 15.73 -15.81
CA ASN A 14 0.35 15.16 -16.68
C ASN A 14 1.77 15.39 -16.11
N GLN A 15 1.96 15.13 -14.82
CA GLN A 15 3.22 15.40 -14.12
C GLN A 15 3.63 14.25 -13.21
N TYR A 16 4.93 13.99 -13.16
CA TYR A 16 5.52 13.15 -12.13
C TYR A 16 5.63 13.90 -10.81
N LYS A 17 5.38 13.18 -9.72
CA LYS A 17 5.42 13.70 -8.35
C LYS A 17 6.14 12.73 -7.43
N LEU A 18 6.90 13.27 -6.48
CA LEU A 18 7.55 12.52 -5.41
C LEU A 18 6.83 12.80 -4.10
N LEU A 19 6.32 11.74 -3.48
CA LEU A 19 5.83 11.72 -2.11
C LEU A 19 6.99 11.37 -1.18
N GLN A 20 7.07 12.05 -0.05
CA GLN A 20 8.00 11.70 1.02
C GLN A 20 7.31 11.84 2.37
N SER A 21 7.55 10.89 3.28
CA SER A 21 7.26 11.08 4.71
C SER A 21 8.50 11.50 5.51
N TYR A 22 8.32 12.17 6.63
CA TYR A 22 9.39 12.54 7.56
C TYR A 22 8.82 12.85 8.94
N TYR A 23 9.70 12.93 9.94
CA TYR A 23 9.37 13.37 11.28
C TYR A 23 9.93 14.79 11.47
N PRO A 24 9.07 15.81 11.65
CA PRO A 24 9.53 17.20 11.74
C PRO A 24 10.42 17.46 12.97
N THR A 25 10.15 16.77 14.09
CA THR A 25 10.93 16.84 15.33
C THR A 25 11.02 15.46 15.98
N LEU A 26 11.99 15.25 16.88
CA LEU A 26 12.08 14.03 17.69
C LEU A 26 10.94 13.90 18.72
N GLU A 27 10.24 14.99 19.02
CA GLU A 27 9.15 15.05 20.01
C GLU A 27 7.77 14.76 19.39
N LEU A 28 7.61 14.97 18.08
CA LEU A 28 6.36 14.69 17.38
C LEU A 28 6.28 13.20 17.03
N ASN A 29 5.34 12.50 17.66
CA ASN A 29 5.04 11.10 17.36
C ASN A 29 4.33 10.87 16.01
N TYR A 30 4.00 11.93 15.27
CA TYR A 30 3.23 11.82 14.03
C TYR A 30 4.08 12.10 12.79
N PRO A 31 4.21 11.12 11.87
CA PRO A 31 4.86 11.35 10.58
C PRO A 31 4.05 12.36 9.75
N THR A 32 4.77 13.26 9.10
CA THR A 32 4.24 14.26 8.14
C THR A 32 4.65 13.85 6.73
N ALA A 33 3.90 14.28 5.71
CA ALA A 33 4.28 14.13 4.32
C ALA A 33 4.39 15.45 3.57
N GLU A 34 5.27 15.42 2.58
CA GLU A 34 5.43 16.44 1.56
C GLU A 34 5.33 15.82 0.17
N ILE A 35 4.91 16.65 -0.78
CA ILE A 35 4.85 16.32 -2.20
C ILE A 35 5.73 17.29 -2.99
N TYR A 36 6.45 16.75 -3.97
CA TYR A 36 7.26 17.51 -4.91
C TYR A 36 6.82 17.19 -6.32
N THR A 37 6.42 18.21 -7.08
CA THR A 37 6.15 18.06 -8.51
C THR A 37 7.45 18.23 -9.27
N ILE A 38 7.80 17.26 -10.13
CA ILE A 38 9.04 17.31 -10.90
C ILE A 38 9.07 18.57 -11.78
N GLY A 39 10.11 19.39 -11.62
CA GLY A 39 10.28 20.66 -12.33
C GLY A 39 9.74 21.88 -11.58
N SER A 40 9.02 21.73 -10.47
CA SER A 40 8.49 22.86 -9.69
C SER A 40 9.53 23.57 -8.82
N GLY A 41 10.59 22.86 -8.41
CA GLY A 41 11.68 23.40 -7.58
C GLY A 41 11.37 23.53 -6.09
N THR A 42 10.15 23.22 -5.63
CA THR A 42 9.77 23.31 -4.21
C THR A 42 8.97 22.11 -3.73
N TRP A 43 9.20 21.71 -2.47
CA TRP A 43 8.35 20.75 -1.75
C TRP A 43 7.18 21.50 -1.12
N ARG A 44 6.02 20.85 -1.07
CA ARG A 44 4.83 21.35 -0.36
C ARG A 44 4.35 20.33 0.66
N SER A 45 4.06 20.78 1.87
CA SER A 45 3.45 19.95 2.89
C SER A 45 2.02 19.55 2.51
N ILE A 46 1.68 18.29 2.75
CA ILE A 46 0.33 17.74 2.56
C ILE A 46 -0.28 17.23 3.88
N GLY A 47 0.35 17.55 5.01
CA GLY A 47 -0.13 17.21 6.35
C GLY A 47 0.35 15.85 6.86
N ASN A 48 -0.41 15.26 7.78
CA ASN A 48 -0.04 14.03 8.48
C ASN A 48 -0.18 12.80 7.58
N THR A 49 0.68 11.81 7.76
CA THR A 49 0.56 10.52 7.07
C THR A 49 -0.19 9.50 7.93
N PRO A 50 -0.70 8.42 7.33
CA PRO A 50 -1.08 7.23 8.08
C PRO A 50 0.08 6.77 8.98
N THR A 51 -0.26 6.30 10.18
CA THR A 51 0.71 5.79 11.15
C THR A 51 1.04 4.33 10.87
N GLY A 52 2.29 3.93 11.11
CA GLY A 52 2.76 2.56 10.94
C GLY A 52 4.07 2.46 10.16
N SER A 53 4.64 1.25 10.11
CA SER A 53 5.76 0.95 9.22
C SER A 53 5.25 0.88 7.78
N VAL A 54 5.90 1.61 6.89
CA VAL A 54 5.56 1.65 5.46
C VAL A 54 6.64 0.94 4.68
N SER A 55 6.27 -0.14 4.00
CA SER A 55 7.10 -0.81 3.01
C SER A 55 6.42 -0.64 1.66
N LEU A 56 7.04 0.14 0.76
CA LEU A 56 6.47 0.40 -0.56
C LEU A 56 6.88 -0.70 -1.53
N PRO A 57 5.94 -1.43 -2.13
CA PRO A 57 6.25 -2.37 -3.19
C PRO A 57 6.70 -1.61 -4.45
N PHE A 58 7.69 -2.14 -5.17
CA PHE A 58 8.19 -1.53 -6.40
C PHE A 58 7.10 -1.40 -7.49
N ASN A 59 6.18 -2.37 -7.56
CA ASN A 59 5.13 -2.44 -8.58
C ASN A 59 3.73 -2.37 -7.94
N ALA A 60 3.36 -1.24 -7.33
CA ALA A 60 2.03 -1.07 -6.70
C ALA A 60 1.29 0.21 -7.13
N PHE A 61 1.63 0.76 -8.30
CA PHE A 61 0.96 1.93 -8.87
C PHE A 61 -0.19 1.51 -9.79
N LEU A 62 -1.40 1.97 -9.50
CA LEU A 62 -2.61 1.67 -10.26
C LEU A 62 -3.59 2.86 -10.18
N ASN A 63 -4.20 3.23 -11.31
CA ASN A 63 -5.24 4.28 -11.36
C ASN A 63 -4.83 5.60 -10.69
N GLY A 64 -3.60 6.06 -10.92
CA GLY A 64 -3.09 7.31 -10.34
C GLY A 64 -2.65 7.21 -8.87
N ALA A 65 -2.82 6.04 -8.24
CA ALA A 65 -2.52 5.84 -6.83
C ALA A 65 -1.40 4.80 -6.61
N LEU A 66 -0.56 5.06 -5.62
CA LEU A 66 0.41 4.10 -5.09
C LEU A 66 -0.19 3.36 -3.90
N HIS A 67 0.03 2.05 -3.80
CA HIS A 67 -0.56 1.19 -2.77
C HIS A 67 0.50 0.48 -1.95
N TRP A 68 0.24 0.26 -0.67
CA TRP A 68 1.09 -0.54 0.19
C TRP A 68 0.34 -1.17 1.36
N SER A 69 0.75 -2.36 1.75
CA SER A 69 0.19 -3.07 2.90
C SER A 69 0.61 -2.39 4.20
N LYS A 70 -0.29 -2.38 5.19
CA LYS A 70 0.05 -1.99 6.57
C LYS A 70 0.81 -3.12 7.25
N SER A 71 1.90 -2.79 7.93
CA SER A 71 2.73 -3.75 8.67
C SER A 71 2.07 -4.32 9.94
N SER A 72 0.92 -3.81 10.37
CA SER A 72 0.23 -4.27 11.58
C SER A 72 -1.25 -4.51 11.35
N LEU A 73 -1.70 -5.66 11.85
CA LEU A 73 -3.02 -6.24 11.63
C LEU A 73 -4.09 -5.46 12.42
N GLY A 74 -4.92 -4.71 11.70
CA GLY A 74 -6.08 -4.06 12.28
C GLY A 74 -6.85 -3.26 11.22
N GLY A 75 -8.04 -3.74 10.87
CA GLY A 75 -9.16 -3.09 10.16
C GLY A 75 -8.91 -2.54 8.75
N GLU A 76 -7.73 -1.99 8.50
CA GLU A 76 -7.32 -1.20 7.35
C GLU A 76 -6.05 -1.83 6.78
N PHE A 77 -6.18 -2.49 5.64
CA PHE A 77 -5.15 -3.43 5.17
C PHE A 77 -4.19 -2.82 4.16
N ILE A 78 -4.72 -2.09 3.16
CA ILE A 78 -3.93 -1.47 2.10
C ILE A 78 -4.12 0.04 2.17
N ASN A 79 -3.04 0.75 2.44
CA ASN A 79 -3.01 2.21 2.31
C ASN A 79 -2.80 2.57 0.83
N SER A 80 -3.31 3.73 0.45
CA SER A 80 -3.04 4.32 -0.85
C SER A 80 -2.67 5.80 -0.74
N PHE A 81 -1.99 6.29 -1.76
CA PHE A 81 -1.83 7.72 -2.00
C PHE A 81 -2.13 8.02 -3.46
N ASP A 82 -3.17 8.82 -3.67
CA ASP A 82 -3.61 9.29 -4.99
C ASP A 82 -2.82 10.54 -5.38
N PHE A 83 -2.12 10.50 -6.51
CA PHE A 83 -1.29 11.61 -6.99
C PHE A 83 -2.04 12.71 -7.73
N ASP A 84 -3.28 12.45 -8.17
CA ASP A 84 -4.16 13.45 -8.76
C ASP A 84 -4.81 14.30 -7.67
N THR A 85 -5.38 13.65 -6.64
CA THR A 85 -6.04 14.34 -5.54
C THR A 85 -5.09 14.70 -4.40
N GLU A 86 -3.89 14.12 -4.38
CA GLU A 86 -2.86 14.27 -3.33
C GLU A 86 -3.38 13.90 -1.94
N ARG A 87 -4.19 12.84 -1.88
CA ARG A 87 -4.82 12.38 -0.65
C ARG A 87 -4.39 10.96 -0.33
N PHE A 88 -4.17 10.73 0.96
CA PHE A 88 -4.10 9.38 1.51
C PHE A 88 -5.49 8.75 1.49
N GLY A 89 -5.53 7.48 1.18
CA GLY A 89 -6.74 6.68 1.16
C GLY A 89 -6.46 5.25 1.62
N MET A 90 -7.49 4.43 1.55
CA MET A 90 -7.41 3.02 1.90
C MET A 90 -8.24 2.20 0.92
N VAL A 91 -7.79 0.98 0.70
CA VAL A 91 -8.51 -0.03 -0.08
C VAL A 91 -8.92 -1.16 0.87
N PRO A 92 -10.21 -1.55 0.89
CA PRO A 92 -10.68 -2.59 1.80
C PRO A 92 -10.04 -3.94 1.46
N PRO A 93 -9.71 -4.77 2.46
CA PRO A 93 -9.22 -6.13 2.23
C PRO A 93 -10.35 -7.08 1.79
N PRO A 94 -10.00 -8.29 1.31
CA PRO A 94 -10.96 -9.39 1.18
C PRO A 94 -11.58 -9.74 2.53
N ASP A 95 -12.83 -10.24 2.55
CA ASP A 95 -13.56 -10.52 3.79
C ASP A 95 -12.87 -11.52 4.72
N HIS A 96 -12.10 -12.45 4.15
CA HIS A 96 -11.39 -13.49 4.89
C HIS A 96 -10.39 -12.94 5.92
N PHE A 97 -9.85 -11.74 5.69
CA PHE A 97 -8.78 -11.13 6.47
C PHE A 97 -9.25 -10.47 7.78
N GLN A 98 -10.55 -10.54 8.13
CA GLN A 98 -11.12 -9.74 9.23
C GLN A 98 -11.05 -10.39 10.62
N GLU A 99 -10.92 -11.72 10.75
CA GLU A 99 -11.08 -12.39 12.06
C GLU A 99 -10.00 -13.39 12.48
N LEU A 100 -9.38 -14.16 11.56
CA LEU A 100 -8.49 -15.28 11.92
C LEU A 100 -7.00 -15.04 11.62
N ASP A 101 -6.66 -14.10 10.74
CA ASP A 101 -5.27 -13.85 10.29
C ASP A 101 -4.52 -12.82 11.13
N LYS A 102 -5.00 -12.52 12.35
CA LYS A 102 -4.37 -11.57 13.28
C LYS A 102 -3.04 -12.06 13.86
N GLU A 103 -2.69 -13.31 13.59
CA GLU A 103 -1.42 -13.91 14.01
C GLU A 103 -0.50 -14.12 12.80
N SER A 104 0.46 -13.21 12.66
CA SER A 104 1.81 -13.45 12.08
C SER A 104 2.05 -13.49 10.56
N GLY A 105 1.05 -13.32 9.71
CA GLY A 105 1.28 -13.37 8.25
C GLY A 105 1.83 -12.08 7.62
N ASP A 106 3.06 -12.12 7.08
CA ASP A 106 3.58 -11.06 6.21
C ASP A 106 2.68 -10.90 4.97
N THR A 107 2.45 -9.65 4.56
CA THR A 107 1.59 -9.36 3.41
C THR A 107 2.22 -8.37 2.46
N THR A 108 2.36 -8.77 1.20
CA THR A 108 2.85 -7.91 0.12
C THR A 108 1.71 -7.57 -0.84
N THR A 109 1.69 -6.33 -1.32
CA THR A 109 0.75 -5.86 -2.34
C THR A 109 1.49 -5.52 -3.62
N GLY A 110 0.78 -5.58 -4.74
CA GLY A 110 1.33 -5.20 -6.03
C GLY A 110 0.27 -5.09 -7.11
N VAL A 111 0.69 -4.77 -8.31
CA VAL A 111 -0.15 -4.60 -9.49
C VAL A 111 0.33 -5.55 -10.57
N LEU A 112 -0.58 -6.38 -11.07
CA LEU A 112 -0.33 -7.32 -12.16
C LEU A 112 -1.55 -7.36 -13.08
N GLY A 113 -1.32 -7.23 -14.38
CA GLY A 113 -2.42 -7.24 -15.37
C GLY A 113 -3.46 -6.14 -15.14
N GLY A 114 -3.05 -4.98 -14.61
CA GLY A 114 -3.96 -3.87 -14.29
C GLY A 114 -4.83 -4.10 -13.05
N CYS A 115 -4.62 -5.18 -12.30
CA CYS A 115 -5.35 -5.48 -11.08
C CYS A 115 -4.44 -5.33 -9.86
N LEU A 116 -4.99 -4.86 -8.74
CA LEU A 116 -4.32 -4.91 -7.45
C LEU A 116 -4.36 -6.35 -6.93
N PHE A 117 -3.23 -6.85 -6.42
CA PHE A 117 -3.13 -8.16 -5.81
C PHE A 117 -2.49 -8.10 -4.42
N ILE A 118 -2.79 -9.13 -3.63
CA ILE A 118 -2.22 -9.38 -2.32
C ILE A 118 -1.57 -10.77 -2.37
N ILE A 119 -0.35 -10.88 -1.86
CA ILE A 119 0.25 -12.15 -1.46
C ILE A 119 0.27 -12.16 0.07
N HIS A 120 -0.45 -13.09 0.65
CA HIS A 120 -0.54 -13.28 2.10
C HIS A 120 0.13 -14.57 2.50
N VAL A 121 1.09 -14.49 3.43
CA VAL A 121 1.73 -15.66 4.04
C VAL A 121 0.84 -16.14 5.19
N VAL A 122 0.14 -17.25 5.01
CA VAL A 122 -0.72 -17.83 6.06
C VAL A 122 0.14 -18.52 7.11
N ILE A 123 1.10 -19.33 6.65
CA ILE A 123 2.20 -19.91 7.43
C ILE A 123 3.44 -19.93 6.54
N SER A 124 4.63 -20.20 7.10
CA SER A 124 5.91 -20.18 6.38
C SER A 124 5.90 -20.92 5.04
N GLU A 125 5.09 -21.98 4.92
CA GLU A 125 4.98 -22.81 3.73
C GLU A 125 3.71 -22.57 2.91
N LEU A 126 2.75 -21.74 3.35
CA LEU A 126 1.44 -21.57 2.70
C LEU A 126 1.17 -20.11 2.38
N PHE A 127 0.93 -19.84 1.10
CA PHE A 127 0.71 -18.50 0.58
C PHE A 127 -0.63 -18.46 -0.16
N GLU A 128 -1.39 -17.40 0.08
CA GLU A 128 -2.61 -17.12 -0.67
C GLU A 128 -2.41 -15.90 -1.55
N ILE A 129 -2.84 -16.00 -2.80
CA ILE A 129 -2.81 -14.90 -3.76
C ILE A 129 -4.24 -14.46 -4.04
N TRP A 130 -4.53 -13.21 -3.71
CA TRP A 130 -5.83 -12.58 -3.90
C TRP A 130 -5.72 -11.47 -4.94
N VAL A 131 -6.73 -11.34 -5.80
CA VAL A 131 -6.79 -10.31 -6.85
C VAL A 131 -8.10 -9.56 -6.78
N MET A 132 -8.03 -8.24 -6.78
CA MET A 132 -9.16 -7.32 -6.89
C MET A 132 -9.51 -7.15 -8.36
N LYS A 133 -10.62 -7.76 -8.79
CA LYS A 133 -11.04 -7.73 -10.20
C LYS A 133 -11.58 -6.37 -10.62
N GLU A 134 -12.17 -5.64 -9.69
CA GLU A 134 -12.68 -4.28 -9.90
C GLU A 134 -12.07 -3.36 -8.84
N TYR A 135 -11.28 -2.40 -9.28
CA TYR A 135 -10.53 -1.53 -8.37
C TYR A 135 -11.45 -0.77 -7.40
N GLY A 136 -11.15 -0.86 -6.10
CA GLY A 136 -11.91 -0.24 -5.02
C GLY A 136 -13.17 -1.00 -4.59
N VAL A 137 -13.61 -2.03 -5.33
CA VAL A 137 -14.80 -2.83 -5.00
C VAL A 137 -14.37 -4.02 -4.14
N LYS A 138 -14.77 -4.00 -2.87
CA LYS A 138 -14.39 -5.01 -1.88
C LYS A 138 -14.82 -6.42 -2.29
N GLU A 139 -16.03 -6.56 -2.80
CA GLU A 139 -16.65 -7.82 -3.20
C GLU A 139 -15.97 -8.44 -4.43
N SER A 140 -15.15 -7.66 -5.15
CA SER A 140 -14.40 -8.13 -6.32
C SER A 140 -13.10 -8.85 -5.98
N TRP A 141 -12.72 -8.88 -4.70
CA TRP A 141 -11.58 -9.67 -4.25
C TRP A 141 -11.86 -11.16 -4.43
N THR A 142 -10.96 -11.83 -5.14
CA THR A 142 -11.06 -13.27 -5.40
C THR A 142 -9.74 -13.95 -5.08
N LYS A 143 -9.80 -15.05 -4.31
CA LYS A 143 -8.65 -15.93 -4.09
C LYS A 143 -8.34 -16.64 -5.40
N GLN A 144 -7.22 -16.32 -6.02
CA GLN A 144 -6.83 -16.90 -7.31
C GLN A 144 -5.99 -18.15 -7.13
N PHE A 145 -5.07 -18.15 -6.15
CA PHE A 145 -4.15 -19.25 -5.95
C PHE A 145 -3.90 -19.50 -4.46
N VAL A 146 -3.63 -20.77 -4.16
CA VAL A 146 -3.06 -21.23 -2.89
C VAL A 146 -1.79 -21.99 -3.25
N VAL A 147 -0.66 -21.54 -2.74
CA VAL A 147 0.66 -22.11 -3.01
C VAL A 147 1.20 -22.69 -1.71
N GLN A 148 1.48 -23.98 -1.70
CA GLN A 148 2.09 -24.66 -0.56
C GLN A 148 3.49 -25.17 -0.95
N TYR A 149 4.51 -24.77 -0.21
CA TYR A 149 5.82 -25.41 -0.29
C TYR A 149 5.73 -26.78 0.37
N LEU A 150 6.14 -27.81 -0.37
CA LEU A 150 6.47 -29.10 0.21
C LEU A 150 7.89 -28.98 0.75
N LEU A 151 8.06 -29.01 2.08
CA LEU A 151 9.36 -29.27 2.67
C LEU A 151 9.74 -30.70 2.27
N TYR A 152 10.67 -30.85 1.34
CA TYR A 152 11.27 -32.16 1.09
C TYR A 152 12.05 -32.59 2.36
N PRO A 153 11.93 -33.87 2.76
CA PRO A 153 12.63 -34.39 3.94
C PRO A 153 14.15 -34.36 3.81
#